data_AF-A0A0S8BI25-F1
#
_entry.id   AF-A0A0S8BI25-F1
#
_cell.length_a   1.000
_cell.length_b   1.000
_cell.length_c   1.000
_cell.angle_alpha   90.00
_cell.angle_beta   90.00
_cell.angle_gamma   90.00
#
_symmetry.space_group_name_H-M   'P 1'
#
loop_
_entity.id
_entity.type
_entity.pdbx_description
1 polymer ?
#
loop_
_entity_poly.entity_id
_entity_poly.type
_entity_poly.pdbx_seq_one_letter_code
_entity_poly.pdbx_strand_id
1 'polypeptide(L)'
;MAVRLKTRWHRTRRSRKNIEKASKPKTVEDLAGVVAFNIWKLAQEIFRHMAKEGFAFTADEQVMGVITEVVAFLTQIADRMVYGKLSDEERARFINAVAQNLVRTHQANQEETFGPGDYAGPFVEILNDRFTHYAECSYDEDEGPGYAFRRYLGEKVYEAMATTDNKWVIEHVMEIETPDAVKNMRRLVTDVMGLRQYKPQNPAT
;
A
#
# COMPACT_ATOMS: atom_id res chain seq x y z
N MET A 1 20.31 -6.38 14.90
CA MET A 1 19.64 -7.58 14.33
C MET A 1 19.57 -7.44 12.82
N ALA A 2 19.69 -8.53 12.07
CA ALA A 2 19.59 -8.52 10.61
C ALA A 2 18.18 -8.98 10.20
N VAL A 3 17.28 -8.03 9.94
CA VAL A 3 15.95 -8.29 9.38
C VAL A 3 16.14 -8.85 7.97
N ARG A 4 15.71 -10.09 7.72
CA ARG A 4 15.74 -10.71 6.39
C ARG A 4 14.47 -10.35 5.62
N LEU A 5 14.45 -9.15 5.05
CA LEU A 5 13.41 -8.72 4.10
C LEU A 5 13.97 -8.67 2.68
N LYS A 6 13.25 -9.27 1.73
CA LYS A 6 13.67 -9.33 0.33
C LYS A 6 13.64 -7.95 -0.33
N THR A 7 14.83 -7.38 -0.53
CA THR A 7 15.02 -6.05 -1.17
C THR A 7 15.30 -6.11 -2.67
N ARG A 8 15.52 -7.29 -3.26
CA ARG A 8 15.79 -7.46 -4.69
C ARG A 8 15.05 -8.65 -5.30
N TRP A 9 14.37 -8.38 -6.41
CA TRP A 9 13.69 -9.38 -7.22
C TRP A 9 14.56 -9.74 -8.43
N HIS A 10 14.90 -11.02 -8.59
CA HIS A 10 15.52 -11.53 -9.83
C HIS A 10 14.50 -11.48 -10.98
N ARG A 11 14.92 -10.95 -12.14
CA ARG A 11 14.14 -10.94 -13.39
C ARG A 11 13.79 -12.38 -13.80
N THR A 12 12.59 -12.83 -13.46
CA THR A 12 12.06 -14.15 -13.86
C THR A 12 11.33 -14.04 -15.23
N ARG A 13 10.88 -15.18 -15.79
CA ARG A 13 10.10 -15.29 -17.05
C ARG A 13 8.95 -14.26 -17.21
N ARG A 14 8.43 -13.67 -16.13
CA ARG A 14 7.53 -12.49 -16.14
C ARG A 14 8.06 -11.32 -16.97
N SER A 15 9.38 -11.10 -16.99
CA SER A 15 10.04 -10.03 -17.74
C SER A 15 9.89 -10.16 -19.26
N ARG A 16 9.82 -11.38 -19.82
CA ARG A 16 9.62 -11.58 -21.27
C ARG A 16 8.16 -11.42 -21.67
N LYS A 17 7.22 -11.87 -20.82
CA LYS A 17 5.77 -11.67 -21.01
C LYS A 17 5.36 -10.20 -20.94
N ASN A 18 6.08 -9.39 -20.16
CA ASN A 18 5.90 -7.93 -20.09
C ASN A 18 6.27 -7.20 -21.39
N ILE A 19 7.16 -7.75 -22.22
CA ILE A 19 7.56 -7.15 -23.50
C ILE A 19 6.45 -7.35 -24.54
N GLU A 20 5.81 -8.53 -24.61
CA GLU A 20 4.64 -8.76 -25.48
C GLU A 20 3.39 -7.99 -25.03
N LYS A 21 3.20 -7.81 -23.71
CA LYS A 21 2.09 -7.01 -23.12
C LYS A 21 2.29 -5.49 -23.21
N ALA A 22 3.43 -5.00 -23.70
CA ALA A 22 3.69 -3.56 -23.81
C ALA A 22 2.84 -2.87 -24.89
N SER A 23 2.35 -3.62 -25.88
CA SER A 23 1.54 -3.11 -27.01
C SER A 23 0.02 -3.06 -26.74
N LYS A 24 -0.46 -3.71 -25.67
CA LYS A 24 -1.89 -3.75 -25.34
C LYS A 24 -2.28 -2.63 -24.36
N PRO A 25 -3.48 -2.02 -24.51
CA PRO A 25 -4.04 -1.13 -23.49
C PRO A 25 -4.03 -1.81 -22.12
N LYS A 26 -3.59 -1.11 -21.08
CA LYS A 26 -3.56 -1.66 -19.71
C LYS A 26 -4.98 -1.75 -19.16
N THR A 27 -5.33 -2.90 -18.59
CA THR A 27 -6.60 -3.07 -17.87
C THR A 27 -6.48 -2.46 -16.47
N VAL A 28 -7.62 -2.18 -15.82
CA VAL A 28 -7.62 -1.67 -14.44
C VAL A 28 -6.95 -2.65 -13.47
N GLU A 29 -6.99 -3.96 -13.73
CA GLU A 29 -6.32 -4.98 -12.92
C GLU A 29 -4.80 -4.99 -13.12
N ASP A 30 -4.32 -4.75 -14.36
CA ASP A 30 -2.89 -4.56 -14.62
C ASP A 30 -2.37 -3.30 -13.88
N LEU A 31 -3.15 -2.22 -13.86
CA LEU A 31 -2.85 -0.98 -13.13
C LEU A 31 -2.90 -1.19 -11.60
N ALA A 32 -3.89 -1.92 -11.10
CA ALA A 32 -4.03 -2.27 -9.70
C ALA A 32 -2.82 -3.06 -9.19
N GLY A 33 -2.24 -3.93 -10.01
CA GLY A 33 -1.00 -4.64 -9.67
C GLY A 33 0.19 -3.70 -9.47
N VAL A 34 0.30 -2.63 -10.26
CA VAL A 34 1.34 -1.59 -10.09
C VAL A 34 1.12 -0.82 -8.80
N VAL A 35 -0.13 -0.45 -8.50
CA VAL A 35 -0.45 0.29 -7.27
C VAL A 35 -0.20 -0.57 -6.02
N ALA A 36 -0.67 -1.82 -6.00
CA ALA A 36 -0.43 -2.75 -4.89
C ALA A 36 1.08 -2.95 -4.61
N PHE A 37 1.89 -3.11 -5.66
CA PHE A 37 3.34 -3.25 -5.49
C PHE A 37 3.98 -2.01 -4.83
N ASN A 38 3.56 -0.81 -5.24
CA ASN A 38 4.08 0.43 -4.67
C ASN A 38 3.55 0.71 -3.26
N ILE A 39 2.29 0.36 -2.96
CA ILE A 39 1.75 0.42 -1.59
C ILE A 39 2.62 -0.42 -0.64
N TRP A 40 2.92 -1.66 -1.01
CA TRP A 40 3.78 -2.53 -0.21
C TRP A 40 5.21 -1.99 -0.05
N LYS A 41 5.74 -1.35 -1.11
CA LYS A 41 7.07 -0.72 -1.07
C LYS A 41 7.09 0.50 -0.13
N LEU A 42 6.08 1.36 -0.22
CA LEU A 42 5.94 2.54 0.65
C LEU A 42 5.77 2.13 2.12
N ALA A 43 4.99 1.09 2.40
CA ALA A 43 4.84 0.57 3.77
C ALA A 43 6.17 0.11 4.38
N GLN A 44 7.01 -0.58 3.61
CA GLN A 44 8.37 -0.94 4.07
C GLN A 44 9.27 0.28 4.24
N GLU A 45 9.14 1.29 3.38
CA GLU A 45 9.93 2.52 3.46
C GLU A 45 9.59 3.31 4.73
N ILE A 46 8.30 3.44 5.07
CA ILE A 46 7.83 4.07 6.31
C ILE A 46 8.39 3.34 7.54
N PHE A 47 8.27 2.01 7.61
CA PHE A 47 8.87 1.25 8.71
C PHE A 47 10.39 1.52 8.84
N ARG A 48 11.12 1.50 7.72
CA ARG A 48 12.57 1.76 7.73
C ARG A 48 12.91 3.19 8.14
N HIS A 49 12.08 4.15 7.74
CA HIS A 49 12.25 5.55 8.12
C HIS A 49 12.02 5.71 9.62
N MET A 50 10.92 5.19 10.16
CA MET A 50 10.68 5.16 11.61
C MET A 50 11.84 4.50 12.38
N ALA A 51 12.34 3.35 11.93
CA ALA A 51 13.48 2.70 12.57
C ALA A 51 14.76 3.58 12.55
N LYS A 52 14.96 4.37 11.49
CA LYS A 52 16.08 5.32 11.36
C LYS A 52 15.91 6.53 12.29
N GLU A 53 14.67 6.98 12.49
CA GLU A 53 14.31 8.07 13.40
C GLU A 53 14.30 7.64 14.88
N GLY A 54 14.69 6.40 15.18
CA GLY A 54 14.92 5.92 16.55
C GLY A 54 13.77 5.12 17.16
N PHE A 55 12.69 4.89 16.41
CA PHE A 55 11.59 4.04 16.86
C PHE A 55 12.04 2.57 16.93
N ALA A 56 11.93 1.98 18.12
CA ALA A 56 12.41 0.62 18.35
C ALA A 56 11.40 -0.44 17.90
N PHE A 57 11.88 -1.40 17.09
CA PHE A 57 11.18 -2.63 16.72
C PHE A 57 11.97 -3.82 17.26
N THR A 58 11.37 -4.57 18.18
CA THR A 58 12.00 -5.70 18.88
C THR A 58 11.60 -7.05 18.31
N ALA A 59 10.56 -7.10 17.47
CA ALA A 59 10.02 -8.33 16.91
C ALA A 59 9.52 -8.14 15.47
N ASP A 60 9.59 -9.18 14.64
CA ASP A 60 9.14 -9.13 13.24
C ASP A 60 7.61 -8.95 13.15
N GLU A 61 6.87 -9.37 14.18
CA GLU A 61 5.43 -9.18 14.32
C GLU A 61 5.05 -7.70 14.42
N GLN A 62 5.86 -6.89 15.12
CA GLN A 62 5.64 -5.43 15.18
C GLN A 62 5.84 -4.80 13.81
N VAL A 63 6.88 -5.25 13.08
CA VAL A 63 7.16 -4.78 11.72
C VAL A 63 6.01 -5.11 10.79
N MET A 64 5.50 -6.34 10.82
CA MET A 64 4.36 -6.72 9.99
C MET A 64 3.08 -6.00 10.40
N GLY A 65 2.84 -5.81 11.69
CA GLY A 65 1.71 -5.03 12.19
C GLY A 65 1.72 -3.63 11.59
N VAL A 66 2.83 -2.91 11.69
CA VAL A 66 2.97 -1.57 11.09
C VAL A 66 2.78 -1.59 9.57
N ILE A 67 3.39 -2.56 8.86
CA ILE A 67 3.20 -2.70 7.41
C ILE A 67 1.71 -2.91 7.08
N THR A 68 1.00 -3.74 7.84
CA THR A 68 -0.43 -4.04 7.64
C THR A 68 -1.28 -2.78 7.78
N GLU A 69 -1.06 -1.99 8.82
CA GLU A 69 -1.81 -0.76 9.06
C GLU A 69 -1.58 0.29 7.97
N VAL A 70 -0.32 0.46 7.55
CA VAL A 70 0.04 1.37 6.46
C VAL A 70 -0.55 0.89 5.13
N VAL A 71 -0.55 -0.41 4.85
CA VAL A 71 -1.17 -0.98 3.64
C VAL A 71 -2.68 -0.71 3.62
N ALA A 72 -3.37 -0.89 4.75
CA ALA A 72 -4.80 -0.59 4.87
C ALA A 72 -5.08 0.89 4.56
N PHE A 73 -4.31 1.79 5.18
CA PHE A 73 -4.39 3.22 4.95
C PHE A 73 -4.18 3.58 3.48
N LEU A 74 -3.06 3.16 2.87
CA LEU A 74 -2.73 3.53 1.49
C LEU A 74 -3.70 2.93 0.47
N THR A 75 -4.29 1.78 0.76
CA THR A 75 -5.34 1.19 -0.09
C THR A 75 -6.59 2.08 -0.10
N GLN A 76 -7.01 2.60 1.05
CA GLN A 76 -8.11 3.55 1.13
C GLN A 76 -7.77 4.91 0.51
N ILE A 77 -6.54 5.39 0.64
CA ILE A 77 -6.09 6.58 -0.09
C ILE A 77 -6.18 6.37 -1.60
N ALA A 78 -5.72 5.22 -2.11
CA ALA A 78 -5.85 4.90 -3.53
C ALA A 78 -7.31 4.89 -3.97
N ASP A 79 -8.20 4.32 -3.16
CA ASP A 79 -9.64 4.31 -3.40
C ASP A 79 -10.25 5.71 -3.50
N ARG A 80 -9.93 6.61 -2.56
CA ARG A 80 -10.40 8.01 -2.60
C ARG A 80 -9.86 8.76 -3.82
N MET A 81 -8.61 8.51 -4.22
CA MET A 81 -7.99 9.17 -5.37
C MET A 81 -8.60 8.77 -6.72
N VAL A 82 -9.16 7.57 -6.83
CA VAL A 82 -9.78 7.06 -8.07
C VAL A 82 -11.30 7.23 -8.10
N TYR A 83 -11.91 7.62 -6.98
CA TYR A 83 -13.32 7.99 -6.91
C TYR A 83 -13.61 9.13 -7.89
N GLY A 84 -14.70 9.00 -8.66
CA GLY A 84 -15.06 9.94 -9.73
C GLY A 84 -14.20 9.89 -11.00
N LYS A 85 -13.05 9.18 -10.99
CA LYS A 85 -12.16 8.98 -12.15
C LYS A 85 -12.39 7.65 -12.86
N LEU A 86 -12.91 6.67 -12.12
CA LEU A 86 -13.34 5.37 -12.62
C LEU A 86 -14.87 5.27 -12.47
N SER A 87 -15.53 4.49 -13.34
CA SER A 87 -16.91 4.08 -13.05
C SER A 87 -16.95 3.21 -11.79
N ASP A 88 -18.12 3.10 -11.15
CA ASP A 88 -18.26 2.30 -9.92
C ASP A 88 -17.84 0.83 -10.13
N GLU A 89 -18.17 0.25 -11.29
CA GLU A 89 -17.75 -1.09 -11.65
C GLU A 89 -16.23 -1.19 -11.81
N GLU A 90 -15.61 -0.25 -12.51
CA GLU A 90 -14.16 -0.24 -12.70
C GLU A 90 -13.41 0.01 -11.40
N ARG A 91 -13.90 0.91 -10.55
CA ARG A 91 -13.37 1.18 -9.21
C ARG A 91 -13.44 -0.08 -8.35
N ALA A 92 -14.58 -0.78 -8.33
CA ALA A 92 -14.73 -2.02 -7.59
C ALA A 92 -13.74 -3.10 -8.06
N ARG A 93 -13.58 -3.28 -9.38
CA ARG A 93 -12.58 -4.23 -9.91
C ARG A 93 -11.14 -3.80 -9.58
N PHE A 94 -10.85 -2.51 -9.69
CA PHE A 94 -9.53 -1.95 -9.40
C PHE A 94 -9.15 -2.18 -7.93
N ILE A 95 -9.99 -1.79 -6.97
CA ILE A 95 -9.70 -1.92 -5.54
C ILE A 95 -9.65 -3.38 -5.10
N ASN A 96 -10.55 -4.22 -5.60
CA ASN A 96 -10.47 -5.66 -5.35
C ASN A 96 -9.15 -6.26 -5.88
N ALA A 97 -8.71 -5.86 -7.07
CA ALA A 97 -7.43 -6.30 -7.61
C ALA A 97 -6.24 -5.78 -6.79
N VAL A 98 -6.29 -4.54 -6.28
CA VAL A 98 -5.25 -4.01 -5.37
C VAL A 98 -5.18 -4.86 -4.11
N ALA A 99 -6.30 -5.06 -3.42
CA ALA A 99 -6.40 -5.85 -2.19
C ALA A 99 -5.90 -7.29 -2.39
N GLN A 100 -6.36 -7.98 -3.45
CA GLN A 100 -5.92 -9.36 -3.73
C GLN A 100 -4.40 -9.47 -3.98
N ASN A 101 -3.78 -8.48 -4.63
CA ASN A 101 -2.33 -8.47 -4.83
C ASN A 101 -1.57 -8.23 -3.52
N LEU A 102 -2.11 -7.38 -2.65
CA LEU A 102 -1.56 -7.15 -1.31
C LEU A 102 -1.71 -8.38 -0.42
N VAL A 103 -2.86 -9.05 -0.40
CA VAL A 103 -3.09 -10.31 0.34
C VAL A 103 -2.07 -11.38 -0.08
N ARG A 104 -1.87 -11.58 -1.39
CA ARG A 104 -0.86 -12.53 -1.90
C ARG A 104 0.56 -12.18 -1.47
N THR A 105 0.86 -10.88 -1.43
CA THR A 105 2.19 -10.39 -1.02
C THR A 105 2.37 -10.56 0.49
N HIS A 106 1.37 -10.23 1.29
CA HIS A 106 1.36 -10.41 2.74
C HIS A 106 1.56 -11.89 3.10
N GLN A 107 0.74 -12.79 2.52
CA GLN A 107 0.87 -14.25 2.71
C GLN A 107 2.29 -14.73 2.43
N ALA A 108 2.84 -14.39 1.26
CA ALA A 108 4.17 -14.86 0.87
C ALA A 108 5.29 -14.33 1.78
N ASN A 109 5.18 -13.10 2.28
CA ASN A 109 6.18 -12.54 3.21
C ASN A 109 6.04 -13.20 4.60
N GLN A 110 4.82 -13.41 5.07
CA GLN A 110 4.58 -14.06 6.35
C GLN A 110 5.07 -15.51 6.37
N GLU A 111 4.82 -16.28 5.30
CA GLU A 111 5.34 -17.64 5.19
C GLU A 111 6.88 -17.69 5.19
N GLU A 112 7.54 -16.70 4.58
CA GLU A 112 9.00 -16.60 4.55
C GLU A 112 9.58 -16.29 5.95
N THR A 113 8.88 -15.46 6.73
CA THR A 113 9.34 -15.02 8.06
C THR A 113 8.96 -16.00 9.18
N PHE A 114 7.71 -16.47 9.20
CA PHE A 114 7.13 -17.23 10.31
C PHE A 114 6.87 -18.70 9.99
N GLY A 115 7.12 -19.11 8.74
CA GLY A 115 6.85 -20.46 8.26
C GLY A 115 5.40 -20.65 7.79
N PRO A 116 5.05 -21.86 7.33
CA PRO A 116 3.74 -22.14 6.72
C PRO A 116 2.56 -21.83 7.68
N GLY A 117 1.53 -21.17 7.17
CA GLY A 117 0.34 -20.80 7.94
C GLY A 117 -0.69 -20.05 7.09
N ASP A 118 -1.89 -19.82 7.64
CA ASP A 118 -2.85 -18.90 7.01
C ASP A 118 -2.63 -17.49 7.56
N TYR A 119 -2.09 -16.63 6.71
CA TYR A 119 -1.90 -15.21 6.99
C TYR A 119 -2.76 -14.34 6.07
N ALA A 120 -3.54 -14.95 5.16
CA ALA A 120 -4.40 -14.25 4.23
C ALA A 120 -5.73 -13.92 4.90
N GLY A 121 -6.33 -14.90 5.59
CA GLY A 121 -7.60 -14.71 6.32
C GLY A 121 -7.55 -13.56 7.32
N PRO A 122 -6.64 -13.60 8.32
CA PRO A 122 -6.52 -12.54 9.32
C PRO A 122 -6.20 -11.17 8.71
N PHE A 123 -5.38 -11.13 7.66
CA PHE A 123 -5.06 -9.88 6.97
C PHE A 123 -6.29 -9.26 6.27
N VAL A 124 -7.12 -10.09 5.63
CA VAL A 124 -8.38 -9.63 5.02
C VAL A 124 -9.35 -9.10 6.07
N GLU A 125 -9.45 -9.75 7.23
CA GLU A 125 -10.29 -9.28 8.34
C GLU A 125 -9.85 -7.89 8.82
N ILE A 126 -8.53 -7.69 9.01
CA ILE A 126 -7.97 -6.39 9.38
C ILE A 126 -8.31 -5.35 8.31
N LEU A 127 -8.08 -5.65 7.02
CA LEU A 127 -8.40 -4.69 5.95
C LEU A 127 -9.88 -4.29 5.97
N ASN A 128 -10.80 -5.23 6.11
CA ASN A 128 -12.24 -4.95 6.14
C ASN A 128 -12.65 -4.07 7.33
N ASP A 129 -12.10 -4.35 8.52
CA ASP A 129 -12.32 -3.54 9.70
C ASP A 129 -11.80 -2.11 9.51
N ARG A 130 -10.55 -1.96 9.06
CA ARG A 130 -9.97 -0.63 8.78
C ARG A 130 -10.75 0.11 7.71
N PHE A 131 -11.18 -0.56 6.65
CA PHE A 131 -11.94 0.06 5.57
C PHE A 131 -13.30 0.58 6.03
N THR A 132 -13.95 -0.13 6.96
CA THR A 132 -15.19 0.33 7.59
C THR A 132 -14.97 1.65 8.31
N HIS A 133 -13.90 1.76 9.11
CA HIS A 133 -13.58 3.01 9.80
C HIS A 133 -13.18 4.14 8.83
N TYR A 134 -12.32 3.85 7.86
CA TYR A 134 -11.89 4.84 6.87
C TYR A 134 -13.01 5.32 5.95
N ALA A 135 -14.11 4.56 5.81
CA ALA A 135 -15.29 4.99 5.06
C ALA A 135 -15.95 6.23 5.70
N GLU A 136 -15.92 6.32 7.03
CA GLU A 136 -16.50 7.42 7.83
C GLU A 136 -15.59 8.65 7.91
N CYS A 137 -14.32 8.50 7.56
CA CYS A 137 -13.34 9.59 7.60
C CYS A 137 -13.48 10.54 6.40
N SER A 138 -13.22 11.82 6.64
CA SER A 138 -13.19 12.83 5.59
C SER A 138 -11.92 12.74 4.73
N TYR A 139 -12.07 13.03 3.44
CA TYR A 139 -10.99 13.13 2.47
C TYR A 139 -11.30 14.26 1.49
N ASP A 140 -10.32 15.12 1.28
CA ASP A 140 -10.37 16.20 0.29
C ASP A 140 -9.44 15.90 -0.88
N GLU A 141 -9.83 16.26 -2.10
CA GLU A 141 -9.02 15.94 -3.27
C GLU A 141 -7.69 16.70 -3.26
N ASP A 142 -7.63 17.93 -2.77
CA ASP A 142 -6.44 18.76 -2.76
C ASP A 142 -5.64 18.55 -1.46
N GLU A 143 -6.29 18.68 -0.31
CA GLU A 143 -5.65 18.58 1.01
C GLU A 143 -5.35 17.13 1.43
N GLY A 144 -6.10 16.15 0.90
CA GLY A 144 -5.93 14.74 1.19
C GLY A 144 -6.71 14.27 2.43
N PRO A 145 -6.19 13.28 3.19
CA PRO A 145 -6.91 12.70 4.32
C PRO A 145 -7.09 13.68 5.48
N GLY A 146 -8.31 13.76 6.02
CA GLY A 146 -8.63 14.56 7.19
C GLY A 146 -7.88 14.13 8.46
N TYR A 147 -8.01 14.92 9.52
CA TYR A 147 -7.33 14.64 10.80
C TYR A 147 -7.67 13.24 11.36
N ALA A 148 -8.96 12.88 11.43
CA ALA A 148 -9.40 11.58 11.96
C ALA A 148 -8.79 10.40 11.19
N PHE A 149 -8.69 10.52 9.86
CA PHE A 149 -8.09 9.52 8.99
C PHE A 149 -6.61 9.29 9.35
N ARG A 150 -5.83 10.36 9.44
CA ARG A 150 -4.40 10.32 9.78
C ARG A 150 -4.16 9.83 11.21
N ARG A 151 -5.00 10.29 12.13
CA ARG A 151 -4.94 9.92 13.54
C ARG A 151 -5.21 8.44 13.74
N TYR A 152 -6.22 7.90 13.05
CA TYR A 152 -6.54 6.48 13.14
C TYR A 152 -5.37 5.59 12.70
N LEU A 153 -4.67 5.96 11.61
CA LEU A 153 -3.43 5.27 11.23
C LEU A 153 -2.38 5.35 12.35
N GLY A 154 -2.14 6.54 12.91
CA GLY A 154 -1.18 6.73 13.99
C GLY A 154 -1.48 5.87 15.22
N GLU A 155 -2.75 5.79 15.61
CA GLU A 155 -3.23 4.94 16.71
C GLU A 155 -2.98 3.45 16.43
N LYS A 156 -3.31 2.98 15.22
CA LYS A 156 -3.08 1.57 14.86
C LYS A 156 -1.61 1.19 14.71
N VAL A 157 -0.78 2.10 14.21
CA VAL A 157 0.67 1.90 14.21
C VAL A 157 1.22 1.85 15.64
N TYR A 158 0.75 2.72 16.53
CA TYR A 158 1.13 2.69 17.94
C TYR A 158 0.73 1.38 18.62
N GLU A 159 -0.49 0.89 18.39
CA GLU A 159 -0.95 -0.42 18.87
C GLU A 159 -0.10 -1.56 18.31
N ALA A 160 0.21 -1.54 17.00
CA ALA A 160 1.01 -2.57 16.31
C ALA A 160 2.47 -2.64 16.79
N MET A 161 3.04 -1.51 17.21
CA MET A 161 4.35 -1.45 17.85
C MET A 161 4.34 -2.00 19.30
N ALA A 162 3.22 -2.57 19.73
CA ALA A 162 3.00 -3.19 21.03
C ALA A 162 3.39 -2.27 22.19
N THR A 163 2.66 -1.15 22.35
CA THR A 163 2.79 -0.19 23.48
C THR A 163 4.21 -0.08 24.04
N THR A 164 5.16 0.09 23.14
CA THR A 164 6.55 0.32 23.50
C THR A 164 6.66 1.72 24.10
N ASP A 165 7.72 2.00 24.86
CA ASP A 165 8.01 3.33 25.43
C ASP A 165 8.30 4.41 24.36
N ASN A 166 8.02 4.09 23.08
CA ASN A 166 8.07 4.96 21.93
C ASN A 166 6.98 6.04 22.06
N LYS A 167 7.33 7.09 22.80
CA LYS A 167 6.59 8.35 22.82
C LYS A 167 6.60 8.90 21.39
N TRP A 168 5.53 9.59 20.99
CA TRP A 168 5.43 10.32 19.71
C TRP A 168 5.17 9.50 18.44
N VAL A 169 4.83 8.19 18.54
CA VAL A 169 4.50 7.40 17.35
C VAL A 169 3.33 8.00 16.58
N ILE A 170 2.28 8.44 17.29
CA ILE A 170 1.07 8.99 16.67
C ILE A 170 1.42 10.28 15.92
N GLU A 171 2.08 11.22 16.59
CA GLU A 171 2.50 12.51 16.02
C GLU A 171 3.43 12.30 14.82
N HIS A 172 4.44 11.44 14.95
CA HIS A 172 5.39 11.15 13.87
C HIS A 172 4.70 10.55 12.64
N VAL A 173 3.82 9.57 12.84
CA VAL A 173 3.07 8.96 11.73
C VAL A 173 2.17 10.00 11.05
N MET A 174 1.49 10.85 11.83
CA MET A 174 0.55 11.83 11.29
C MET A 174 1.23 13.01 10.58
N GLU A 175 2.34 13.51 11.11
CA GLU A 175 2.97 14.75 10.67
C GLU A 175 4.15 14.52 9.73
N ILE A 176 4.81 13.35 9.81
CA ILE A 176 5.99 13.03 8.99
C ILE A 176 5.65 11.96 7.95
N GLU A 177 5.21 10.78 8.38
CA GLU A 177 5.05 9.65 7.46
C GLU A 177 3.85 9.82 6.52
N THR A 178 2.71 10.25 7.05
CA THR A 178 1.46 10.33 6.27
C THR A 178 1.54 11.35 5.14
N PRO A 179 2.01 12.60 5.35
CA PRO A 179 2.08 13.58 4.27
C PRO A 179 2.97 13.14 3.10
N ASP A 180 4.14 12.54 3.39
CA ASP A 180 5.03 12.05 2.34
C ASP A 180 4.42 10.84 1.60
N ALA A 181 3.83 9.91 2.34
CA ALA A 181 3.16 8.75 1.76
C ALA A 181 2.00 9.14 0.83
N VAL A 182 1.15 10.08 1.26
CA VAL A 182 0.02 10.59 0.46
C VAL A 182 0.52 11.31 -0.80
N LYS A 183 1.59 12.10 -0.68
CA LYS A 183 2.23 12.76 -1.84
C LYS A 183 2.74 11.74 -2.86
N ASN A 184 3.43 10.70 -2.40
CA ASN A 184 3.92 9.63 -3.25
C ASN A 184 2.78 8.84 -3.91
N MET A 185 1.71 8.56 -3.17
CA MET A 185 0.51 7.92 -3.71
C MET A 185 -0.19 8.80 -4.76
N ARG A 186 -0.30 10.11 -4.54
CA ARG A 186 -0.92 11.04 -5.50
C ARG A 186 -0.18 11.01 -6.83
N ARG A 187 1.16 11.07 -6.79
CA ARG A 187 1.99 10.97 -8.01
C ARG A 187 1.77 9.62 -8.70
N LEU A 188 1.88 8.53 -7.95
CA LEU A 188 1.70 7.18 -8.46
C LEU A 188 0.33 6.98 -9.15
N VAL A 189 -0.76 7.34 -8.48
CA VAL A 189 -2.11 7.15 -9.01
C VAL A 189 -2.31 8.01 -10.26
N THR A 190 -1.80 9.24 -10.26
CA THR A 190 -1.84 10.12 -11.44
C THR A 190 -1.11 9.49 -12.63
N ASP A 191 0.11 8.99 -12.42
CA ASP A 191 0.89 8.34 -13.46
C ASP A 191 0.18 7.08 -13.99
N VAL A 192 -0.31 6.23 -13.09
CA VAL A 192 -1.01 4.98 -13.42
C VAL A 192 -2.31 5.24 -14.18
N MET A 193 -3.07 6.27 -13.81
CA MET A 193 -4.28 6.66 -14.53
C MET A 193 -3.95 7.31 -15.88
N GLY A 194 -2.84 8.05 -15.98
CA GLY A 194 -2.32 8.55 -17.26
C GLY A 194 -1.93 7.43 -18.22
N LEU A 195 -1.33 6.34 -17.72
CA LEU A 195 -1.00 5.16 -18.53
C LEU A 195 -2.24 4.48 -19.12
N ARG A 196 -3.42 4.64 -18.52
CA ARG A 196 -4.69 4.17 -19.08
C ARG A 196 -5.09 4.94 -20.34
N GLN A 197 -4.72 6.22 -20.42
CA GLN A 197 -5.08 7.13 -21.52
C GLN A 197 -4.09 7.06 -22.70
N TYR A 198 -2.93 6.41 -22.52
CA TYR A 198 -1.88 6.31 -23.54
C TYR A 198 -2.32 5.41 -24.71
N LYS A 199 -2.50 6.00 -25.90
CA LYS A 199 -2.54 5.28 -27.19
C LYS A 199 -1.12 5.17 -27.74
N PRO A 200 -0.63 3.98 -28.12
CA PRO A 200 0.68 3.87 -28.76
C PRO A 200 0.68 4.64 -30.08
N GLN A 201 1.56 5.63 -30.24
CA GLN A 201 1.86 6.18 -31.55
C GLN A 201 2.52 5.08 -32.40
N ASN A 202 1.91 4.74 -33.54
CA ASN A 202 2.54 3.88 -34.53
C ASN A 202 3.90 4.48 -34.94
N PRO A 203 5.00 3.71 -34.97
CA PRO A 203 6.20 4.19 -35.62
C PRO A 203 5.86 4.45 -37.09
N ALA A 204 6.15 5.67 -37.56
CA ALA A 204 5.98 6.05 -38.95
C ALA A 204 6.70 5.03 -39.85
N THR A 205 5.95 4.56 -40.85
CA THR A 205 6.41 3.70 -41.96
C THR A 205 7.63 4.25 -42.67
#